data_AF-A0A0D2P5V0-F1
#
_entry.id   AF-A0A0D2P5V0-F1
#
_cell.length_a   1.000
_cell.length_b   1.000
_cell.length_c   1.000
_cell.angle_alpha   90.00
_cell.angle_beta   90.00
_cell.angle_gamma   90.00
#
_symmetry.space_group_name_H-M   'P 1'
#
loop_
_entity.id
_entity.type
_entity.pdbx_description
1 polymer ?
#
loop_
_entity_poly.entity_id
_entity_poly.type
_entity_poly.pdbx_seq_one_letter_code
_entity_poly.pdbx_strand_id
1 'polypeptide(L)'
;ALQLGPRKKPRSTDPLVHHGRHFGRAIHALCNIHALINNGIIRMGERSEEPEDAFTPQELREHSIFLALLKSVPGLEERLMSSESEDEIHALAAYLQKGASSARSDDTKSLKSAIVDCLTPPGEPLIPPIARNVKTGRGFHHEITGGLLCPAGVDWADKEIKEKLATGELTVAGDQWPIFLYASYQYDESDPWKGLLHSSLVIKAFKHIFTSPSSVDKEAKATRSGNARIHGMTRVTPASIAYSATQARFALSSSSVFNRSDTVTDSERFYNSILELLDEPEEAVEVDSLLSWWNQQIFPNYAANSRPVTANSALAKIKAKR
;
A
#
# COMPACT_ATOMS: atom_id res chain seq x y z
N ALA A 1 -10.45 17.57 39.17
CA ALA A 1 -10.73 17.50 37.73
C ALA A 1 -9.55 18.10 36.97
N LEU A 2 -8.88 17.33 36.12
CA LEU A 2 -7.74 17.80 35.32
C LEU A 2 -8.27 18.68 34.18
N GLN A 3 -7.97 19.98 34.22
CA GLN A 3 -8.29 20.89 33.12
C GLN A 3 -7.43 20.54 31.90
N LEU A 4 -8.07 20.02 30.86
CA LEU A 4 -7.44 19.84 29.55
C LEU A 4 -7.02 21.23 29.04
N GLY A 5 -5.71 21.45 28.95
CA GLY A 5 -5.16 22.69 28.39
C GLY A 5 -5.67 22.96 26.96
N PRO A 6 -5.56 24.21 26.49
CA PRO A 6 -6.14 24.63 25.21
C PRO A 6 -5.62 23.75 24.07
N ARG A 7 -6.55 23.13 23.32
CA ARG A 7 -6.24 22.39 22.09
C ARG A 7 -5.48 23.33 21.15
N LYS A 8 -4.23 23.01 20.84
CA LYS A 8 -3.47 23.69 19.78
C LYS A 8 -4.32 23.71 18.51
N LYS A 9 -4.61 24.90 17.97
CA LYS A 9 -5.26 25.03 16.66
C LYS A 9 -4.45 24.22 15.64
N PRO A 10 -5.08 23.39 14.80
CA PRO A 10 -4.36 22.67 13.76
C PRO A 10 -3.65 23.70 12.88
N ARG A 11 -2.32 23.59 12.74
CA ARG A 11 -1.60 24.34 11.72
C ARG A 11 -2.19 23.92 10.37
N SER A 12 -2.71 24.88 9.62
CA SER A 12 -3.14 24.66 8.24
C SER A 12 -1.94 24.19 7.44
N THR A 13 -1.81 22.89 7.24
CA THR A 13 -0.85 22.32 6.29
C THR A 13 -1.36 22.59 4.88
N ASP A 14 -0.46 22.94 3.97
CA ASP A 14 -0.81 23.14 2.56
C ASP A 14 -1.62 21.94 2.01
N PRO A 15 -2.74 22.16 1.30
CA PRO A 15 -3.55 21.09 0.73
C PRO A 15 -2.76 20.08 -0.13
N LEU A 16 -1.69 20.52 -0.82
CA LEU A 16 -0.84 19.61 -1.60
C LEU A 16 -0.13 18.58 -0.73
N VAL A 17 0.20 18.91 0.52
CA VAL A 17 0.73 17.92 1.47
C VAL A 17 -0.32 16.85 1.73
N HIS A 18 -1.60 17.23 1.81
CA HIS A 18 -2.68 16.27 2.00
C HIS A 18 -2.87 15.36 0.77
N HIS A 19 -2.84 15.93 -0.44
CA HIS A 19 -2.91 15.16 -1.68
C HIS A 19 -1.72 14.23 -1.85
N GLY A 20 -0.50 14.70 -1.54
CA GLY A 20 0.71 13.89 -1.58
C GLY A 20 0.64 12.67 -0.66
N ARG A 21 -0.03 12.78 0.50
CA ARG A 21 -0.29 11.64 1.39
C ARG A 21 -1.16 10.57 0.75
N HIS A 22 -2.15 10.96 -0.05
CA HIS A 22 -3.00 10.00 -0.76
C HIS A 22 -2.28 9.37 -1.94
N PHE A 23 -1.65 10.21 -2.76
CA PHE A 23 -0.87 9.79 -3.92
C PHE A 23 0.16 8.72 -3.52
N GLY A 24 0.94 8.98 -2.47
CA GLY A 24 1.95 8.05 -1.95
C GLY A 24 1.40 6.75 -1.36
N ARG A 25 0.10 6.66 -1.05
CA ARG A 25 -0.52 5.45 -0.50
C ARG A 25 -1.26 4.64 -1.55
N ALA A 26 -1.96 5.31 -2.46
CA ALA A 26 -2.97 4.70 -3.32
C ALA A 26 -2.69 4.80 -4.82
N ILE A 27 -1.69 5.59 -5.23
CA ILE A 27 -1.34 5.77 -6.65
C ILE A 27 0.08 5.29 -6.90
N HIS A 28 1.07 5.89 -6.24
CA HIS A 28 2.45 5.43 -6.37
C HIS A 28 3.32 5.85 -5.17
N ALA A 29 3.88 4.87 -4.45
CA ALA A 29 4.52 5.10 -3.16
C ALA A 29 6.01 5.48 -3.23
N LEU A 30 6.72 4.98 -4.25
CA LEU A 30 8.19 5.03 -4.31
C LEU A 30 8.66 5.72 -5.60
N CYS A 31 8.14 6.91 -5.90
CA CYS A 31 8.66 7.74 -6.99
C CYS A 31 9.37 9.01 -6.47
N ASN A 32 10.22 9.58 -7.31
CA ASN A 32 10.70 10.94 -7.15
C ASN A 32 9.66 11.87 -7.79
N ILE A 33 8.83 12.53 -6.98
CA ILE A 33 7.72 13.36 -7.49
C ILE A 33 8.21 14.55 -8.31
N HIS A 34 9.41 15.07 -8.00
CA HIS A 34 9.99 16.16 -8.77
C HIS A 34 10.35 15.71 -10.19
N ALA A 35 11.02 14.56 -10.34
CA ALA A 35 11.33 13.99 -11.64
C ALA A 35 10.04 13.66 -12.42
N LEU A 36 9.06 13.05 -11.75
CA LEU A 36 7.75 12.71 -12.32
C LEU A 36 7.04 13.94 -12.91
N ILE A 37 7.02 15.06 -12.17
CA ILE A 37 6.38 16.30 -12.63
C ILE A 37 7.14 16.91 -13.79
N ASN A 38 8.47 17.02 -13.71
CA ASN A 38 9.27 17.61 -14.78
C ASN A 38 9.15 16.80 -16.09
N ASN A 39 9.29 15.48 -16.00
CA ASN A 39 9.15 14.59 -17.16
C ASN A 39 7.72 14.66 -17.72
N GLY A 40 6.71 14.78 -16.85
CA GLY A 40 5.32 14.96 -17.23
C GLY A 40 5.05 16.26 -18.00
N ILE A 41 5.60 17.38 -17.54
CA ILE A 41 5.49 18.69 -18.21
C ILE A 41 6.17 18.65 -19.58
N ILE A 42 7.40 18.11 -19.66
CA ILE A 42 8.14 17.96 -20.92
C ILE A 42 7.30 17.11 -21.90
N ARG A 43 6.68 16.04 -21.43
CA ARG A 43 5.84 15.17 -22.27
C ARG A 43 4.56 15.84 -22.74
N MET A 44 3.93 16.68 -21.93
CA MET A 44 2.72 17.43 -22.34
C MET A 44 3.02 18.68 -23.17
N GLY A 45 4.25 19.18 -23.15
CA GLY A 45 4.69 20.33 -23.92
C GLY A 45 5.54 19.91 -25.12
N GLU A 46 6.86 19.89 -24.91
CA GLU A 46 7.88 19.69 -25.95
C GLU A 46 7.72 18.39 -26.74
N ARG A 47 7.29 17.31 -26.08
CA ARG A 47 7.16 15.97 -26.68
C ARG A 47 5.70 15.55 -26.91
N SER A 48 4.77 16.51 -26.96
CA SER A 48 3.32 16.21 -27.06
C SER A 48 2.89 15.58 -28.40
N GLU A 49 3.64 15.87 -29.48
CA GLU A 49 3.38 15.35 -30.82
C GLU A 49 4.15 14.05 -31.13
N GLU A 50 5.00 13.58 -30.21
CA GLU A 50 5.72 12.32 -30.38
C GLU A 50 4.76 11.12 -30.24
N PRO A 51 4.82 10.13 -31.16
CA PRO A 51 3.98 8.94 -31.06
C PRO A 51 4.38 8.06 -29.86
N GLU A 52 3.43 7.24 -29.36
CA GLU A 52 3.67 6.42 -28.17
C GLU A 52 4.84 5.42 -28.32
N ASP A 53 5.13 4.96 -29.53
CA ASP A 53 6.23 4.04 -29.83
C ASP A 53 7.62 4.70 -29.78
N ALA A 54 7.69 6.03 -29.68
CA ALA A 54 8.93 6.77 -29.43
C ALA A 54 9.39 6.68 -27.95
N PHE A 55 8.53 6.18 -27.06
CA PHE A 55 8.78 6.11 -25.63
C PHE A 55 9.05 4.68 -25.17
N THR A 56 9.98 4.54 -24.24
CA THR A 56 10.22 3.27 -23.56
C THR A 56 9.02 2.87 -22.69
N PRO A 57 8.84 1.56 -22.39
CA PRO A 57 7.79 1.12 -21.47
C PRO A 57 7.86 1.81 -20.09
N GLN A 58 9.06 2.16 -19.63
CA GLN A 58 9.26 2.90 -18.39
C GLN A 58 8.74 4.34 -18.48
N GLU A 59 9.02 5.06 -19.57
CA GLU A 59 8.49 6.42 -19.79
C GLU A 59 6.96 6.43 -19.93
N LEU A 60 6.38 5.41 -20.59
CA LEU A 60 4.93 5.23 -20.68
C LEU A 60 4.30 5.03 -19.30
N ARG A 61 4.88 4.17 -18.45
CA ARG A 61 4.45 3.98 -17.06
C ARG A 61 4.63 5.24 -16.21
N GLU A 62 5.76 5.93 -16.33
CA GLU A 62 6.00 7.17 -15.58
C GLU A 62 4.94 8.23 -15.94
N HIS A 63 4.62 8.36 -17.23
CA HIS A 63 3.59 9.31 -17.66
C HIS A 63 2.19 8.91 -17.19
N SER A 64 1.82 7.62 -17.20
CA SER A 64 0.52 7.20 -16.68
C SER A 64 0.37 7.52 -15.19
N ILE A 65 1.45 7.38 -14.41
CA ILE A 65 1.51 7.79 -13.00
C ILE A 65 1.36 9.32 -12.87
N PHE A 66 1.99 10.10 -13.75
CA PHE A 66 1.85 11.55 -13.77
C PHE A 66 0.41 11.98 -14.08
N LEU A 67 -0.24 11.39 -15.08
CA LEU A 67 -1.66 11.65 -15.38
C LEU A 67 -2.57 11.27 -14.20
N ALA A 68 -2.26 10.17 -13.51
CA ALA A 68 -2.98 9.79 -12.29
C ALA A 68 -2.77 10.80 -11.15
N LEU A 69 -1.58 11.38 -11.01
CA LEU A 69 -1.31 12.47 -10.08
C LEU A 69 -2.17 13.69 -10.39
N LEU A 70 -2.17 14.18 -11.64
CA LEU A 70 -2.98 15.32 -12.07
C LEU A 70 -4.47 15.11 -11.76
N LYS A 71 -5.00 13.94 -12.10
CA LYS A 71 -6.39 13.57 -11.82
C LYS A 71 -6.73 13.54 -10.32
N SER A 72 -5.75 13.22 -9.47
CA SER A 72 -5.94 13.11 -8.02
C SER A 72 -5.89 14.44 -7.26
N VAL A 73 -5.41 15.50 -7.90
CA VAL A 73 -5.21 16.82 -7.28
C VAL A 73 -5.95 17.89 -8.09
N PRO A 74 -7.12 18.35 -7.62
CA PRO A 74 -7.91 19.36 -8.33
C PRO A 74 -7.09 20.64 -8.61
N GLY A 75 -7.08 21.08 -9.87
CA GLY A 75 -6.39 22.29 -10.31
C GLY A 75 -4.86 22.17 -10.42
N LEU A 76 -4.26 20.99 -10.21
CA LEU A 76 -2.82 20.82 -10.30
C LEU A 76 -2.30 21.03 -11.73
N GLU A 77 -3.00 20.49 -12.73
CA GLU A 77 -2.63 20.63 -14.14
C GLU A 77 -2.57 22.11 -14.56
N GLU A 78 -3.67 22.84 -14.36
CA GLU A 78 -3.73 24.29 -14.64
C GLU A 78 -2.59 25.04 -13.96
N ARG A 79 -2.34 24.75 -12.68
CA ARG A 79 -1.27 25.40 -11.91
C ARG A 79 0.13 25.08 -12.40
N LEU A 80 0.39 23.85 -12.85
CA LEU A 80 1.67 23.48 -13.45
C LEU A 80 1.86 24.15 -14.81
N MET A 81 0.81 24.21 -15.63
CA MET A 81 0.87 24.79 -16.98
C MET A 81 0.90 26.32 -16.96
N SER A 82 0.35 26.97 -15.92
CA SER A 82 0.42 28.42 -15.75
C SER A 82 1.67 28.90 -15.01
N SER A 83 2.52 27.98 -14.54
CA SER A 83 3.71 28.34 -13.75
C SER A 83 4.80 28.91 -14.66
N GLU A 84 5.18 30.16 -14.43
CA GLU A 84 6.24 30.84 -15.19
C GLU A 84 7.64 30.62 -14.60
N SER A 85 7.74 29.93 -13.45
CA SER A 85 8.98 29.74 -12.71
C SER A 85 9.23 28.28 -12.34
N GLU A 86 10.46 27.80 -12.55
CA GLU A 86 10.92 26.49 -12.07
C GLU A 86 10.85 26.37 -10.54
N ASP A 87 11.06 27.48 -9.81
CA ASP A 87 11.00 27.50 -8.35
C ASP A 87 9.58 27.21 -7.84
N GLU A 88 8.55 27.67 -8.55
CA GLU A 88 7.16 27.35 -8.20
C GLU A 88 6.88 25.86 -8.44
N ILE A 89 7.27 25.31 -9.60
CA ILE A 89 7.14 23.86 -9.90
C ILE A 89 7.85 23.04 -8.82
N HIS A 90 9.07 23.44 -8.46
CA HIS A 90 9.84 22.80 -7.40
C HIS A 90 9.10 22.83 -6.06
N ALA A 91 8.49 23.96 -5.69
CA ALA A 91 7.72 24.08 -4.46
C ALA A 91 6.48 23.16 -4.46
N LEU A 92 5.76 23.04 -5.58
CA LEU A 92 4.61 22.13 -5.73
C LEU A 92 5.02 20.68 -5.52
N ALA A 93 6.08 20.27 -6.22
CA ALA A 93 6.66 18.93 -6.08
C ALA A 93 7.10 18.65 -4.64
N ALA A 94 7.71 19.64 -3.98
CA ALA A 94 8.17 19.51 -2.60
C ALA A 94 7.01 19.31 -1.60
N TYR A 95 5.87 20.00 -1.78
CA TYR A 95 4.70 19.79 -0.91
C TYR A 95 4.09 18.40 -1.09
N LEU A 96 3.93 17.94 -2.33
CA LEU A 96 3.45 16.59 -2.63
C LEU A 96 4.40 15.52 -2.08
N GLN A 97 5.71 15.67 -2.31
CA GLN A 97 6.75 14.76 -1.82
C GLN A 97 6.78 14.71 -0.29
N LYS A 98 6.64 15.87 0.37
CA LYS A 98 6.51 15.97 1.82
C LYS A 98 5.28 15.21 2.32
N GLY A 99 4.15 15.32 1.62
CA GLY A 99 2.94 14.56 1.87
C GLY A 99 3.19 13.05 1.85
N ALA A 100 3.69 12.54 0.72
CA ALA A 100 3.98 11.12 0.51
C ALA A 100 4.95 10.56 1.56
N SER A 101 6.07 11.27 1.80
CA SER A 101 7.09 10.87 2.79
C SER A 101 6.54 10.88 4.22
N SER A 102 5.71 11.88 4.57
CA SER A 102 5.09 11.96 5.90
C SER A 102 4.07 10.84 6.12
N ALA A 103 3.24 10.53 5.11
CA ALA A 103 2.31 9.40 5.16
C ALA A 103 3.05 8.09 5.41
N ARG A 104 4.10 7.82 4.63
CA ARG A 104 4.94 6.62 4.78
C ARG A 104 5.55 6.51 6.16
N SER A 105 6.11 7.60 6.69
CA SER A 105 6.69 7.61 8.03
C SER A 105 5.66 7.30 9.12
N ASP A 106 4.47 7.89 9.04
CA ASP A 106 3.37 7.63 9.98
C ASP A 106 2.90 6.17 9.92
N ASP A 107 2.74 5.63 8.71
CA ASP A 107 2.28 4.26 8.47
C ASP A 107 3.32 3.24 8.96
N THR A 108 4.60 3.43 8.60
CA THR A 108 5.72 2.62 9.08
C THR A 108 5.81 2.62 10.61
N LYS A 109 5.66 3.79 11.23
CA LYS A 109 5.71 3.91 12.69
C LYS A 109 4.55 3.17 13.37
N SER A 110 3.33 3.35 12.86
CA SER A 110 2.13 2.80 13.47
C SER A 110 1.95 1.30 13.22
N LEU A 111 2.33 0.80 12.04
CA LEU A 111 2.21 -0.61 11.70
C LEU A 111 3.24 -1.48 12.43
N LYS A 112 4.37 -0.89 12.86
CA LYS A 112 5.44 -1.58 13.58
C LYS A 112 4.95 -2.37 14.79
N SER A 113 4.08 -1.80 15.62
CA SER A 113 3.51 -2.49 16.77
C SER A 113 2.28 -3.30 16.39
N ALA A 114 1.43 -2.76 15.51
CA ALA A 114 0.19 -3.41 15.09
C ALA A 114 0.43 -4.76 14.40
N ILE A 115 1.52 -4.92 13.64
CA ILE A 115 1.83 -6.20 13.00
C ILE A 115 2.09 -7.31 14.03
N VAL A 116 2.68 -6.98 15.17
CA VAL A 116 2.92 -7.96 16.24
C VAL A 116 1.59 -8.40 16.85
N ASP A 117 0.66 -7.46 17.03
CA ASP A 117 -0.69 -7.77 17.49
C ASP A 117 -1.43 -8.66 16.49
N CYS A 118 -1.23 -8.43 15.19
CA CYS A 118 -1.82 -9.26 14.13
C CYS A 118 -1.32 -10.71 14.15
N LEU A 119 -0.08 -10.93 14.60
CA LEU A 119 0.56 -12.24 14.71
C LEU A 119 0.24 -12.95 16.03
N THR A 120 -0.10 -12.21 17.08
CA THR A 120 -0.32 -12.76 18.42
C THR A 120 -1.71 -13.39 18.50
N PRO A 121 -1.85 -14.70 18.77
CA PRO A 121 -3.16 -15.33 18.92
C PRO A 121 -3.94 -14.73 20.11
N PRO A 122 -5.28 -14.66 20.05
CA PRO A 122 -6.07 -14.12 21.15
C PRO A 122 -5.86 -14.91 22.46
N GLY A 123 -5.37 -14.24 23.49
CA GLY A 123 -5.19 -14.83 24.82
C GLY A 123 -3.91 -15.64 25.01
N GLU A 124 -3.06 -15.76 23.98
CA GLU A 124 -1.80 -16.51 24.05
C GLU A 124 -0.60 -15.61 23.74
N PRO A 125 0.50 -15.70 24.50
CA PRO A 125 1.72 -14.98 24.16
C PRO A 125 2.43 -15.64 22.97
N LEU A 126 3.10 -14.82 22.14
CA LEU A 126 4.08 -15.35 21.18
C LEU A 126 5.29 -15.92 21.93
N ILE A 127 5.75 -17.10 21.51
CA ILE A 127 6.92 -17.77 22.06
C ILE A 127 7.90 -18.08 20.91
N PRO A 128 9.11 -17.50 20.89
CA PRO A 128 9.58 -16.43 21.79
C PRO A 128 8.79 -15.11 21.60
N PRO A 129 8.76 -14.21 22.60
CA PRO A 129 8.04 -12.94 22.47
C PRO A 129 8.68 -12.00 21.43
N ILE A 130 7.84 -11.35 20.62
CA ILE A 130 8.29 -10.28 19.71
C ILE A 130 8.07 -8.92 20.36
N ALA A 131 9.14 -8.12 20.47
CA ALA A 131 9.05 -6.75 20.97
C ALA A 131 8.20 -5.88 20.03
N ARG A 132 7.19 -5.17 20.58
CA ARG A 132 6.25 -4.35 19.78
C ARG A 132 6.90 -3.11 19.16
N ASN A 133 7.84 -2.48 19.87
CA ASN A 133 8.44 -1.20 19.44
C ASN A 133 9.86 -1.31 18.88
N VAL A 134 10.47 -2.49 18.98
CA VAL A 134 11.86 -2.76 18.55
C VAL A 134 11.83 -3.88 17.51
N LYS A 135 12.55 -3.69 16.40
CA LYS A 135 12.57 -4.64 15.28
C LYS A 135 13.77 -5.57 15.27
N THR A 136 14.82 -5.31 16.05
CA THR A 136 16.11 -6.04 15.97
C THR A 136 15.96 -7.56 16.11
N GLY A 137 15.02 -8.04 16.93
CA GLY A 137 14.71 -9.47 17.08
C GLY A 137 13.63 -10.01 16.15
N ARG A 138 13.32 -9.34 15.03
CA ARG A 138 12.39 -9.80 13.99
C ARG A 138 13.17 -10.28 12.76
N GLY A 139 12.48 -10.45 11.63
CA GLY A 139 13.09 -10.95 10.41
C GLY A 139 13.51 -12.41 10.55
N PHE A 140 14.59 -12.79 9.87
CA PHE A 140 15.13 -14.14 9.85
C PHE A 140 15.76 -14.60 11.18
N HIS A 141 15.85 -13.72 12.18
CA HIS A 141 16.31 -14.06 13.54
C HIS A 141 15.19 -14.60 14.45
N HIS A 142 13.96 -14.73 13.94
CA HIS A 142 12.82 -15.17 14.72
C HIS A 142 11.91 -16.08 13.90
N GLU A 143 11.55 -17.24 14.46
CA GLU A 143 10.84 -18.32 13.77
C GLU A 143 9.59 -17.85 12.99
N ILE A 144 8.70 -17.12 13.66
CA ILE A 144 7.45 -16.64 13.05
C ILE A 144 7.69 -15.59 11.94
N THR A 145 8.43 -14.51 12.23
CA THR A 145 8.62 -13.44 11.24
C THR A 145 9.55 -13.85 10.11
N GLY A 146 10.52 -14.71 10.39
CA GLY A 146 11.42 -15.28 9.39
C GLY A 146 10.69 -16.22 8.48
N GLY A 147 9.85 -17.11 9.03
CA GLY A 147 8.99 -18.00 8.23
C GLY A 147 8.05 -17.23 7.31
N LEU A 148 7.43 -16.16 7.81
CA LEU A 148 6.56 -15.30 7.00
C LEU A 148 7.31 -14.53 5.91
N LEU A 149 8.57 -14.16 6.14
CA LEU A 149 9.41 -13.43 5.19
C LEU A 149 10.19 -14.34 4.24
N CYS A 150 10.22 -15.65 4.50
CA CYS A 150 10.88 -16.62 3.64
C CYS A 150 10.24 -16.57 2.24
N PRO A 151 11.04 -16.56 1.16
CA PRO A 151 10.51 -16.65 -0.19
C PRO A 151 9.59 -17.86 -0.35
N ALA A 152 8.52 -17.69 -1.13
CA ALA A 152 7.44 -18.68 -1.22
C ALA A 152 7.91 -20.05 -1.74
N GLY A 153 8.88 -20.07 -2.66
CA GLY A 153 9.50 -21.30 -3.19
C GLY A 153 10.70 -21.81 -2.39
N VAL A 154 10.91 -21.33 -1.16
CA VAL A 154 12.04 -21.71 -0.31
C VAL A 154 11.53 -22.36 0.97
N ASP A 155 12.04 -23.55 1.28
CA ASP A 155 11.65 -24.28 2.48
C ASP A 155 12.29 -23.68 3.74
N TRP A 156 11.47 -22.99 4.54
CA TRP A 156 11.89 -22.44 5.84
C TRP A 156 12.26 -23.53 6.86
N ALA A 157 11.84 -24.80 6.68
CA ALA A 157 12.24 -25.87 7.59
C ALA A 157 13.73 -26.24 7.45
N ASP A 158 14.36 -25.91 6.31
CA ASP A 158 15.78 -26.14 6.07
C ASP A 158 16.64 -25.23 6.97
N LYS A 159 17.45 -25.87 7.82
CA LYS A 159 18.32 -25.19 8.79
C LYS A 159 19.44 -24.39 8.12
N GLU A 160 20.00 -24.90 7.02
CA GLU A 160 21.07 -24.22 6.30
C GLU A 160 20.53 -22.94 5.65
N ILE A 161 19.32 -23.01 5.08
CA ILE A 161 18.64 -21.85 4.52
C ILE A 161 18.34 -20.81 5.61
N LYS A 162 17.79 -21.24 6.75
CA LYS A 162 17.54 -20.36 7.91
C LYS A 162 18.80 -19.64 8.36
N GLU A 163 19.91 -20.37 8.52
CA GLU A 163 21.19 -19.81 8.94
C GLU A 163 21.71 -18.80 7.91
N LYS A 164 21.73 -19.14 6.62
CA LYS A 164 22.18 -18.23 5.56
C LYS A 164 21.33 -16.96 5.44
N LEU A 165 20.01 -17.07 5.63
CA LEU A 165 19.11 -15.91 5.66
C LEU A 165 19.35 -15.03 6.90
N ALA A 166 19.61 -15.64 8.05
CA ALA A 166 19.88 -14.92 9.29
C ALA A 166 21.25 -14.20 9.26
N THR A 167 22.28 -14.83 8.70
CA THR A 167 23.62 -14.22 8.55
C THR A 167 23.69 -13.22 7.40
N GLY A 168 22.76 -13.29 6.46
CA GLY A 168 22.75 -12.47 5.24
C GLY A 168 23.63 -13.02 4.12
N GLU A 169 24.16 -14.23 4.26
CA GLU A 169 24.85 -14.94 3.17
C GLU A 169 23.90 -15.25 2.01
N LEU A 170 22.63 -15.53 2.31
CA LEU A 170 21.57 -15.58 1.33
C LEU A 170 20.78 -14.26 1.36
N THR A 171 20.94 -13.46 0.32
CA THR A 171 20.16 -12.24 0.12
C THR A 171 18.88 -12.56 -0.65
N VAL A 172 17.76 -11.99 -0.20
CA VAL A 172 16.45 -12.17 -0.84
C VAL A 172 16.14 -10.94 -1.68
N ALA A 173 16.16 -11.09 -2.99
CA ALA A 173 15.79 -10.04 -3.93
C ALA A 173 14.31 -9.63 -3.76
N GLY A 174 13.98 -8.39 -4.10
CA GLY A 174 12.61 -7.88 -3.93
C GLY A 174 11.53 -8.63 -4.74
N ASP A 175 11.89 -9.27 -5.85
CA ASP A 175 11.01 -10.11 -6.67
C ASP A 175 10.86 -11.55 -6.16
N GLN A 176 11.65 -11.97 -5.17
CA GLN A 176 11.45 -13.22 -4.45
C GLN A 176 10.39 -13.01 -3.38
N TRP A 177 9.13 -13.15 -3.79
CA TRP A 177 7.99 -12.82 -2.94
C TRP A 177 7.88 -13.74 -1.71
N PRO A 178 7.67 -13.16 -0.52
CA PRO A 178 7.59 -13.90 0.72
C PRO A 178 6.24 -14.60 0.89
N ILE A 179 6.24 -15.72 1.61
CA ILE A 179 5.06 -16.55 1.82
C ILE A 179 3.89 -15.79 2.50
N PHE A 180 4.17 -14.72 3.25
CA PHE A 180 3.11 -13.93 3.89
C PHE A 180 2.14 -13.27 2.91
N LEU A 181 2.46 -13.17 1.61
CA LEU A 181 1.52 -12.66 0.61
C LEU A 181 0.38 -13.63 0.32
N TYR A 182 0.61 -14.93 0.53
CA TYR A 182 -0.32 -15.98 0.13
C TYR A 182 -1.39 -16.26 1.18
N ALA A 183 -2.59 -16.63 0.72
CA ALA A 183 -3.66 -17.12 1.57
C ALA A 183 -3.17 -18.27 2.45
N SER A 184 -3.44 -18.18 3.76
CA SER A 184 -3.00 -19.18 4.74
C SER A 184 -1.49 -19.48 4.74
N TYR A 185 -0.68 -18.60 4.13
CA TYR A 185 0.77 -18.76 3.96
C TYR A 185 1.13 -20.07 3.24
N GLN A 186 0.38 -20.42 2.19
CA GLN A 186 0.62 -21.60 1.36
C GLN A 186 0.88 -21.20 -0.09
N TYR A 187 1.97 -21.70 -0.66
CA TYR A 187 2.34 -21.50 -2.05
C TYR A 187 2.14 -22.78 -2.85
N ASP A 188 1.57 -22.65 -4.04
CA ASP A 188 1.33 -23.76 -4.97
C ASP A 188 2.21 -23.53 -6.21
N GLU A 189 3.28 -24.30 -6.35
CA GLU A 189 4.19 -24.17 -7.51
C GLU A 189 3.51 -24.46 -8.84
N SER A 190 2.42 -25.24 -8.84
CA SER A 190 1.66 -25.56 -10.05
C SER A 190 0.64 -24.49 -10.43
N ASP A 191 0.29 -23.61 -9.48
CA ASP A 191 -0.62 -22.48 -9.66
C ASP A 191 -0.15 -21.29 -8.79
N PRO A 192 0.88 -20.54 -9.25
CA PRO A 192 1.47 -19.44 -8.46
C PRO A 192 0.51 -18.29 -8.13
N TRP A 193 -0.60 -18.15 -8.85
CA TRP A 193 -1.63 -17.15 -8.56
C TRP A 193 -2.52 -17.52 -7.37
N LYS A 194 -2.60 -18.81 -7.06
CA LYS A 194 -3.47 -19.34 -6.02
C LYS A 194 -3.19 -18.73 -4.66
N GLY A 195 -4.10 -17.87 -4.22
CA GLY A 195 -4.02 -17.21 -2.93
C GLY A 195 -3.00 -16.08 -2.87
N LEU A 196 -2.29 -15.75 -3.95
CA LEU A 196 -1.39 -14.61 -4.00
C LEU A 196 -2.14 -13.32 -3.62
N LEU A 197 -1.57 -12.51 -2.73
CA LEU A 197 -2.17 -11.28 -2.18
C LEU A 197 -3.53 -11.47 -1.47
N HIS A 198 -3.91 -12.70 -1.10
CA HIS A 198 -5.13 -12.99 -0.33
C HIS A 198 -4.87 -13.20 1.17
N SER A 199 -3.64 -12.98 1.63
CA SER A 199 -3.25 -13.12 3.03
C SER A 199 -4.02 -12.21 3.98
N SER A 200 -4.48 -12.79 5.09
CA SER A 200 -5.12 -12.04 6.18
C SER A 200 -4.20 -10.96 6.76
N LEU A 201 -2.88 -11.15 6.73
CA LEU A 201 -1.91 -10.20 7.24
C LEU A 201 -1.87 -8.92 6.39
N VAL A 202 -1.92 -9.06 5.06
CA VAL A 202 -1.95 -7.93 4.13
C VAL A 202 -3.28 -7.17 4.26
N ILE A 203 -4.40 -7.89 4.42
CA ILE A 203 -5.72 -7.28 4.69
C ILE A 203 -5.70 -6.46 5.98
N LYS A 204 -5.12 -7.00 7.08
CA LYS A 204 -5.00 -6.28 8.35
C LYS A 204 -4.11 -5.04 8.22
N ALA A 205 -2.98 -5.15 7.52
CA ALA A 205 -2.09 -4.02 7.24
C ALA A 205 -2.81 -2.93 6.43
N PHE A 206 -3.54 -3.32 5.38
CA PHE A 206 -4.38 -2.40 4.60
C PHE A 206 -5.40 -1.68 5.48
N LYS A 207 -6.17 -2.43 6.28
CA LYS A 207 -7.19 -1.85 7.16
C LYS A 207 -6.59 -0.87 8.16
N HIS A 208 -5.43 -1.20 8.73
CA HIS A 208 -4.69 -0.33 9.65
C HIS A 208 -4.29 0.99 8.97
N ILE A 209 -3.77 0.93 7.73
CA ILE A 209 -3.34 2.11 6.97
C ILE A 209 -4.54 2.92 6.48
N PHE A 210 -5.55 2.29 5.85
CA PHE A 210 -6.57 3.00 5.10
C PHE A 210 -7.85 3.26 5.89
N THR A 211 -8.26 2.38 6.80
CA THR A 211 -9.59 2.47 7.42
C THR A 211 -9.51 2.98 8.85
N SER A 212 -8.91 2.24 9.77
CA SER A 212 -8.65 2.64 11.14
C SER A 212 -7.82 1.56 11.81
N PRO A 213 -6.90 1.88 12.72
CA PRO A 213 -6.30 0.87 13.60
C PRO A 213 -7.36 0.09 14.40
N SER A 214 -8.52 0.69 14.68
CA SER A 214 -9.60 0.07 15.47
C SER A 214 -10.48 -0.92 14.69
N SER A 215 -10.42 -0.94 13.36
CA SER A 215 -11.25 -1.82 12.51
C SER A 215 -10.58 -3.17 12.19
N VAL A 216 -9.39 -3.43 12.76
CA VAL A 216 -8.66 -4.68 12.55
C VAL A 216 -9.42 -5.87 13.17
N ASP A 217 -10.13 -5.68 14.30
CA ASP A 217 -10.80 -6.78 15.02
C ASP A 217 -12.25 -6.50 15.50
N LYS A 218 -12.77 -5.27 15.52
CA LYS A 218 -14.12 -4.94 16.07
C LYS A 218 -14.82 -3.78 15.34
N GLU A 219 -16.13 -3.60 15.59
CA GLU A 219 -16.91 -2.43 15.15
C GLU A 219 -16.18 -1.11 15.46
N ALA A 220 -16.06 -0.26 14.43
CA ALA A 220 -15.20 0.91 14.43
C ALA A 220 -15.63 1.94 15.51
N LYS A 221 -14.88 1.99 16.61
CA LYS A 221 -14.93 3.09 17.60
C LYS A 221 -13.91 4.17 17.24
N ALA A 222 -13.94 4.65 16.00
CA ALA A 222 -12.97 5.63 15.53
C ALA A 222 -13.37 7.06 15.91
N THR A 223 -12.46 7.82 16.54
CA THR A 223 -12.64 9.26 16.82
C THR A 223 -12.28 10.15 15.63
N ARG A 224 -11.71 9.58 14.56
CA ARG A 224 -11.31 10.25 13.32
C ARG A 224 -11.62 9.36 12.11
N SER A 225 -11.96 9.98 10.99
CA SER A 225 -12.16 9.29 9.70
C SER A 225 -10.88 8.59 9.25
N GLY A 226 -11.01 7.40 8.65
CA GLY A 226 -9.91 6.68 7.99
C GLY A 226 -9.37 7.39 6.76
N ASN A 227 -8.13 7.10 6.38
CA ASN A 227 -7.50 7.65 5.17
C ASN A 227 -8.33 7.39 3.90
N ALA A 228 -8.91 6.20 3.75
CA ALA A 228 -9.82 5.87 2.65
C ALA A 228 -11.03 6.82 2.62
N ARG A 229 -11.69 7.04 3.76
CA ARG A 229 -12.84 7.96 3.85
C ARG A 229 -12.42 9.42 3.62
N ILE A 230 -11.28 9.82 4.16
CA ILE A 230 -10.72 11.17 4.02
C ILE A 230 -10.50 11.50 2.54
N HIS A 231 -10.02 10.54 1.76
CA HIS A 231 -9.73 10.71 0.33
C HIS A 231 -10.83 10.16 -0.59
N GLY A 232 -12.01 9.83 -0.06
CA GLY A 232 -13.15 9.38 -0.86
C GLY A 232 -12.94 8.05 -1.59
N MET A 233 -12.04 7.18 -1.12
CA MET A 233 -11.82 5.86 -1.70
C MET A 233 -13.07 4.99 -1.56
N THR A 234 -13.53 4.45 -2.68
CA THR A 234 -14.67 3.51 -2.77
C THR A 234 -14.24 2.12 -3.22
N ARG A 235 -12.99 1.99 -3.67
CA ARG A 235 -12.36 0.75 -4.11
C ARG A 235 -10.87 0.76 -3.75
N VAL A 236 -10.28 -0.42 -3.67
CA VAL A 236 -8.83 -0.58 -3.62
C VAL A 236 -8.22 -0.27 -4.99
N THR A 237 -6.92 0.04 -5.00
CA THR A 237 -6.08 0.14 -6.20
C THR A 237 -4.94 -0.88 -6.10
N PRO A 238 -4.36 -1.34 -7.22
CA PRO A 238 -3.13 -2.15 -7.22
C PRO A 238 -2.03 -1.56 -6.32
N ALA A 239 -1.77 -0.26 -6.47
CA ALA A 239 -0.81 0.48 -5.66
C ALA A 239 -1.12 0.47 -4.16
N SER A 240 -2.38 0.56 -3.76
CA SER A 240 -2.75 0.50 -2.34
C SER A 240 -2.54 -0.89 -1.71
N ILE A 241 -2.69 -1.97 -2.50
CA ILE A 241 -2.39 -3.34 -2.09
C ILE A 241 -0.88 -3.53 -1.98
N ALA A 242 -0.14 -3.18 -3.04
CA ALA A 242 1.32 -3.26 -3.08
C ALA A 242 1.95 -2.47 -1.93
N TYR A 243 1.50 -1.23 -1.71
CA TYR A 243 1.96 -0.39 -0.60
C TYR A 243 1.72 -1.05 0.77
N SER A 244 0.54 -1.62 0.99
CA SER A 244 0.21 -2.31 2.24
C SER A 244 1.07 -3.55 2.45
N ALA A 245 1.33 -4.32 1.40
CA ALA A 245 2.26 -5.45 1.42
C ALA A 245 3.69 -5.00 1.73
N THR A 246 4.18 -3.92 1.11
CA THR A 246 5.51 -3.36 1.38
C THR A 246 5.65 -2.88 2.82
N GLN A 247 4.64 -2.19 3.35
CA GLN A 247 4.62 -1.76 4.76
C GLN A 247 4.61 -2.97 5.72
N ALA A 248 3.85 -4.03 5.41
CA ALA A 248 3.83 -5.25 6.21
C ALA A 248 5.19 -5.97 6.17
N ARG A 249 5.78 -6.16 4.98
CA ARG A 249 7.13 -6.74 4.80
C ARG A 249 8.16 -5.98 5.63
N PHE A 250 8.15 -4.65 5.53
CA PHE A 250 9.03 -3.84 6.36
C PHE A 250 8.72 -4.05 7.84
N ALA A 251 7.47 -4.00 8.29
CA ALA A 251 7.15 -4.18 9.72
C ALA A 251 7.61 -5.54 10.28
N LEU A 252 7.61 -6.60 9.47
CA LEU A 252 8.11 -7.94 9.83
C LEU A 252 9.64 -8.05 9.85
N SER A 253 10.36 -7.20 9.10
CA SER A 253 11.82 -7.29 8.98
C SER A 253 12.55 -6.84 10.25
N SER A 254 13.86 -7.07 10.32
CA SER A 254 14.72 -6.54 11.38
C SER A 254 15.19 -5.10 11.15
N SER A 255 15.13 -4.60 9.91
CA SER A 255 15.68 -3.30 9.51
C SER A 255 15.07 -2.12 10.26
N SER A 256 15.89 -1.20 10.77
CA SER A 256 15.41 -0.04 11.54
C SER A 256 14.97 1.15 10.66
N VAL A 257 15.46 1.21 9.41
CA VAL A 257 15.24 2.32 8.48
C VAL A 257 14.51 1.83 7.24
N PHE A 258 13.43 2.51 6.86
CA PHE A 258 12.78 2.33 5.56
C PHE A 258 13.46 3.28 4.57
N ASN A 259 14.27 2.75 3.67
CA ASN A 259 14.94 3.51 2.61
C ASN A 259 14.62 2.89 1.25
N ARG A 260 14.44 3.74 0.24
CA ARG A 260 14.18 3.32 -1.16
C ARG A 260 15.37 2.57 -1.73
N SER A 261 16.58 3.08 -1.51
CA SER A 261 17.83 2.52 -2.01
C SER A 261 18.45 1.47 -1.08
N ASP A 262 17.69 0.96 -0.09
CA ASP A 262 18.18 -0.11 0.77
C ASP A 262 18.13 -1.44 0.01
N THR A 263 19.31 -1.94 -0.36
CA THR A 263 19.46 -3.23 -1.05
C THR A 263 19.27 -4.42 -0.12
N VAL A 264 19.26 -4.23 1.20
CA VAL A 264 19.04 -5.32 2.17
C VAL A 264 17.57 -5.70 2.21
N THR A 265 16.68 -4.71 2.31
CA THR A 265 15.24 -4.99 2.19
C THR A 265 14.78 -5.00 0.73
N ASP A 266 15.42 -4.26 -0.16
CA ASP A 266 15.03 -4.15 -1.56
C ASP A 266 13.53 -3.79 -1.72
N SER A 267 13.08 -2.81 -0.93
CA SER A 267 11.67 -2.45 -0.81
C SER A 267 11.10 -1.85 -2.09
N GLU A 268 11.93 -1.19 -2.90
CA GLU A 268 11.55 -0.60 -4.19
C GLU A 268 11.30 -1.68 -5.25
N ARG A 269 12.23 -2.64 -5.42
CA ARG A 269 12.00 -3.78 -6.32
C ARG A 269 10.83 -4.64 -5.87
N PHE A 270 10.65 -4.84 -4.55
CA PHE A 270 9.50 -5.57 -4.02
C PHE A 270 8.17 -4.88 -4.37
N TYR A 271 8.09 -3.57 -4.17
CA TYR A 271 6.89 -2.80 -4.52
C TYR A 271 6.62 -2.80 -6.03
N ASN A 272 7.66 -2.55 -6.84
CA ASN A 272 7.54 -2.45 -8.30
C ASN A 272 7.23 -3.82 -8.94
N SER A 273 7.84 -4.92 -8.50
CA SER A 273 7.54 -6.25 -9.04
C SER A 273 6.07 -6.66 -8.84
N ILE A 274 5.47 -6.30 -7.69
CA ILE A 274 4.03 -6.51 -7.47
C ILE A 274 3.21 -5.66 -8.45
N LEU A 275 3.58 -4.38 -8.64
CA LEU A 275 2.87 -3.53 -9.59
C LEU A 275 3.01 -4.00 -11.03
N GLU A 276 4.19 -4.45 -11.42
CA GLU A 276 4.44 -5.01 -12.75
C GLU A 276 3.52 -6.19 -13.03
N LEU A 277 3.38 -7.14 -12.09
CA LEU A 277 2.39 -8.21 -12.22
C LEU A 277 0.95 -7.68 -12.32
N LEU A 278 0.58 -6.72 -11.47
CA LEU A 278 -0.80 -6.21 -11.41
C LEU A 278 -1.17 -5.29 -12.58
N ASP A 279 -0.19 -4.81 -13.34
CA ASP A 279 -0.38 -3.99 -14.53
C ASP A 279 -0.15 -4.79 -15.83
N GLU A 280 0.20 -6.09 -15.75
CA GLU A 280 0.47 -6.95 -16.91
C GLU A 280 -0.86 -7.28 -17.65
N PRO A 281 -0.98 -6.94 -18.96
CA PRO A 281 -2.20 -7.16 -19.72
C PRO A 281 -2.64 -8.63 -19.78
N GLU A 282 -1.70 -9.56 -19.83
CA GLU A 282 -1.92 -11.00 -19.88
C GLU A 282 -2.58 -11.53 -18.60
N GLU A 283 -2.38 -10.84 -17.48
CA GLU A 283 -2.87 -11.23 -16.14
C GLU A 283 -4.16 -10.49 -15.75
N ALA A 284 -4.74 -9.71 -16.67
CA ALA A 284 -5.85 -8.81 -16.37
C ALA A 284 -7.07 -9.54 -15.76
N VAL A 285 -7.32 -10.79 -16.14
CA VAL A 285 -8.46 -11.58 -15.64
C VAL A 285 -8.27 -11.92 -14.15
N GLU A 286 -7.08 -12.38 -13.79
CA GLU A 286 -6.65 -12.72 -12.43
C GLU A 286 -6.61 -11.47 -11.56
N VAL A 287 -6.08 -10.37 -12.08
CA VAL A 287 -6.04 -9.06 -11.42
C VAL A 287 -7.45 -8.54 -11.14
N ASP A 288 -8.36 -8.59 -12.12
CA ASP A 288 -9.75 -8.14 -11.93
C ASP A 288 -10.48 -8.97 -10.87
N SER A 289 -10.23 -10.29 -10.85
CA SER A 289 -10.75 -11.20 -9.82
C SER A 289 -10.21 -10.83 -8.43
N LEU A 290 -8.89 -10.61 -8.33
CA LEU A 290 -8.23 -10.17 -7.10
C LEU A 290 -8.81 -8.84 -6.59
N LEU A 291 -8.89 -7.82 -7.44
CA LEU A 291 -9.42 -6.51 -7.07
C LEU A 291 -10.90 -6.59 -6.66
N SER A 292 -11.69 -7.42 -7.34
CA SER A 292 -13.09 -7.68 -6.98
C SER A 292 -13.20 -8.31 -5.59
N TRP A 293 -12.38 -9.33 -5.30
CA TRP A 293 -12.32 -9.95 -3.98
C TRP A 293 -11.90 -8.93 -2.90
N TRP A 294 -10.83 -8.16 -3.13
CA TRP A 294 -10.37 -7.13 -2.18
C TRP A 294 -11.44 -6.07 -1.88
N ASN A 295 -12.19 -5.63 -2.90
CA ASN A 295 -13.28 -4.68 -2.72
C ASN A 295 -14.41 -5.24 -1.86
N GLN A 296 -14.70 -6.54 -1.93
CA GLN A 296 -15.65 -7.18 -1.02
C GLN A 296 -15.14 -7.18 0.43
N GLN A 297 -13.84 -7.37 0.65
CA GLN A 297 -13.24 -7.39 2.00
C GLN A 297 -13.13 -6.01 2.66
N ILE A 298 -12.81 -4.98 1.87
CA ILE A 298 -12.47 -3.63 2.37
C ILE A 298 -13.64 -2.66 2.23
N PHE A 299 -14.39 -2.74 1.12
CA PHE A 299 -15.45 -1.80 0.76
C PHE A 299 -16.79 -2.53 0.48
N PRO A 300 -17.29 -3.37 1.41
CA PRO A 300 -18.47 -4.22 1.17
C PRO A 300 -19.74 -3.43 0.80
N ASN A 301 -19.85 -2.18 1.27
CA ASN A 301 -20.99 -1.31 0.94
C ASN A 301 -20.94 -0.74 -0.49
N TYR A 302 -19.78 -0.74 -1.14
CA TYR A 302 -19.60 -0.29 -2.52
C TYR A 302 -19.48 -1.46 -3.51
N ALA A 303 -19.00 -2.62 -3.05
CA ALA A 303 -18.96 -3.84 -3.85
C ALA A 303 -20.36 -4.42 -4.14
N ALA A 304 -21.33 -4.17 -3.25
CA ALA A 304 -22.70 -4.66 -3.40
C ALA A 304 -23.53 -3.81 -4.38
N ASN A 305 -23.24 -3.89 -5.68
CA ASN A 305 -24.19 -3.55 -6.75
C ASN A 305 -25.29 -4.63 -6.89
N SER A 306 -25.89 -5.02 -5.76
CA SER A 306 -27.25 -5.53 -5.61
C SER A 306 -27.38 -6.06 -4.19
N ARG A 307 -27.79 -5.20 -3.25
CA ARG A 307 -28.51 -5.78 -2.11
C ARG A 307 -29.83 -6.28 -2.68
N PRO A 308 -30.09 -7.59 -2.73
CA PRO A 308 -31.39 -8.09 -3.14
C PRO A 308 -32.44 -7.39 -2.27
N VAL A 309 -33.45 -6.84 -2.91
CA VAL A 309 -34.53 -6.16 -2.21
C VAL A 309 -35.17 -7.19 -1.30
N THR A 310 -35.20 -6.94 0.01
CA THR A 310 -35.74 -7.87 0.99
C THR A 310 -37.15 -8.27 0.57
N ALA A 311 -37.43 -9.57 0.52
CA ALA A 311 -38.64 -10.14 -0.10
C ALA A 311 -39.96 -9.53 0.40
N ASN A 312 -39.96 -8.96 1.62
CA ASN A 312 -41.12 -8.35 2.25
C ASN A 312 -41.08 -6.81 2.34
N SER A 313 -40.06 -6.16 1.78
CA SER A 313 -39.94 -4.71 1.83
C SER A 313 -40.99 -4.03 0.93
N ALA A 314 -41.37 -2.80 1.28
CA ALA A 314 -42.23 -1.98 0.43
C ALA A 314 -41.64 -1.83 -0.99
N LEU A 315 -40.31 -1.74 -1.11
CA LEU A 315 -39.60 -1.66 -2.39
C LEU A 315 -39.79 -2.93 -3.25
N ALA A 316 -39.80 -4.14 -2.65
CA ALA A 316 -40.08 -5.38 -3.37
C ALA A 316 -41.51 -5.36 -3.92
N LYS A 317 -42.48 -4.95 -3.08
CA LYS A 317 -43.90 -4.85 -3.47
C LYS A 317 -44.16 -3.79 -4.53
N ILE A 318 -43.42 -2.67 -4.52
CA ILE A 318 -43.51 -1.62 -5.54
C ILE A 318 -42.93 -2.11 -6.87
N LYS A 319 -41.77 -2.78 -6.85
CA LYS A 319 -41.15 -3.33 -8.06
C LYS A 319 -41.99 -4.46 -8.69
N ALA A 320 -42.66 -5.28 -7.89
CA ALA A 320 -43.56 -6.34 -8.37
C ALA A 320 -44.87 -5.83 -8.98
N LYS A 321 -45.18 -4.53 -8.86
CA LYS A 321 -46.38 -3.89 -9.45
C LYS A 321 -46.10 -3.17 -10.79
N ARG A 322 -44.84 -3.09 -11.22
CA ARG A 322 -44.47 -2.61 -12.56
C ARG A 322 -44.41 -3.80 -13.51
#